data_AF-A0A2J0JHF7-F1
#
_entry.id   AF-A0A2J0JHF7-F1
#
_cell.length_a   1.000
_cell.length_b   1.000
_cell.length_c   1.000
_cell.angle_alpha   90.00
_cell.angle_beta   90.00
_cell.angle_gamma   90.00
#
_symmetry.space_group_name_H-M   'P 1'
#
loop_
_entity.id
_entity.type
_entity.pdbx_description
1 polymer ?
#
loop_
_entity_poly.entity_id
_entity_poly.type
_entity_poly.pdbx_seq_one_letter_code
_entity_poly.pdbx_strand_id
1 'polypeptide(L)'
;MAKNNKQKNNKETSSKNSYSVSKLKTETMHSIWAILFFVLAVFLLMSMFDKAGVAGQFFYEILNYLLGVGYILLPILFILLGSSFLKSETPNIGLTRALSGSMFLLSSLGMIDIVSFEHAGGFLGRILSTPLVSLFDVYASLIFLGAILLISILVMFDVKLNIISTFKNLWSSITRKKSTDDTQEDSANKLTATEMKEVEKSLPLENEQESVKEKIKKALEIKKDEEEEDMPIRKRKGGLISTYVHPPLSLLEEDQGKPNTGDIKANANIIKRTLANFGIEVEMDEITVGPTVTRYALKPAEGVKLSRIVGLQNDLALSLAAHPIRIEAPIPGKSLVGIEIPNKSKSIVGLATLLSDSKFQNSPKPLTIALGRGISGKAMFGNLAKMPH
;
A
#
# COMPACT_ATOMS: atom_id res chain seq x y z
N MET A 1 -58.72 36.85 -5.07
CA MET A 1 -58.44 35.83 -6.10
C MET A 1 -57.07 36.08 -6.68
N ALA A 2 -56.32 35.00 -6.87
CA ALA A 2 -54.87 34.95 -7.01
C ALA A 2 -54.30 35.67 -8.24
N LYS A 3 -53.07 36.19 -8.10
CA LYS A 3 -52.08 36.07 -9.17
C LYS A 3 -50.66 36.10 -8.61
N ASN A 4 -50.10 34.89 -8.55
CA ASN A 4 -48.70 34.59 -8.36
C ASN A 4 -47.97 34.96 -9.66
N ASN A 5 -46.88 35.73 -9.61
CA ASN A 5 -45.90 35.71 -10.70
C ASN A 5 -44.49 36.01 -10.20
N LYS A 6 -43.62 35.03 -10.41
CA LYS A 6 -42.17 35.08 -10.20
C LYS A 6 -41.55 36.13 -11.13
N GLN A 7 -40.69 36.99 -10.58
CA GLN A 7 -39.64 37.64 -11.35
C GLN A 7 -38.29 37.46 -10.64
N LYS A 8 -37.38 36.80 -11.37
CA LYS A 8 -35.93 36.93 -11.27
C LYS A 8 -35.54 38.41 -11.15
N ASN A 9 -34.56 38.73 -10.31
CA ASN A 9 -33.42 39.56 -10.71
C ASN A 9 -32.30 39.60 -9.67
N ASN A 10 -31.08 39.42 -10.19
CA ASN A 10 -29.79 39.97 -9.79
C ASN A 10 -29.38 39.98 -8.31
N LYS A 11 -28.39 39.13 -8.00
CA LYS A 11 -27.27 39.54 -7.14
C LYS A 11 -25.94 39.20 -7.83
N GLU A 12 -25.40 40.24 -8.44
CA GLU A 12 -24.00 40.34 -8.82
C GLU A 12 -23.10 40.35 -7.55
N THR A 13 -22.05 39.54 -7.66
CA THR A 13 -20.66 39.82 -7.24
C THR A 13 -20.41 40.43 -5.86
N SER A 14 -20.01 39.56 -4.94
CA SER A 14 -18.96 39.91 -3.96
C SER A 14 -17.89 38.83 -4.01
N SER A 15 -16.82 39.15 -4.72
CA SER A 15 -15.56 38.42 -4.72
C SER A 15 -14.97 38.45 -3.31
N LYS A 16 -15.00 37.30 -2.62
CA LYS A 16 -14.04 37.03 -1.55
C LYS A 16 -12.97 36.11 -2.11
N ASN A 17 -11.84 36.73 -2.44
CA ASN A 17 -10.54 36.08 -2.60
C ASN A 17 -10.30 35.15 -1.41
N SER A 18 -10.56 33.86 -1.59
CA SER A 18 -9.95 32.84 -0.75
C SER A 18 -8.51 32.71 -1.23
N TYR A 19 -7.59 33.30 -0.47
CA TYR A 19 -6.18 32.98 -0.57
C TYR A 19 -6.05 31.46 -0.42
N SER A 20 -5.73 30.79 -1.53
CA SER A 20 -5.33 29.39 -1.55
C SER A 20 -4.03 29.30 -0.75
N VAL A 21 -4.15 28.95 0.54
CA VAL A 21 -3.00 28.60 1.36
C VAL A 21 -2.38 27.37 0.71
N SER A 22 -1.20 27.56 0.14
CA SER A 22 -0.37 26.51 -0.43
C SER A 22 -0.29 25.35 0.56
N LYS A 23 -0.98 24.25 0.26
CA LYS A 23 -0.96 23.04 1.07
C LYS A 23 0.48 22.51 1.02
N LEU A 24 1.21 22.62 2.13
CA LEU A 24 2.60 22.15 2.22
C LEU A 24 2.66 20.67 1.81
N LYS A 25 3.76 20.28 1.16
CA LYS A 25 4.01 18.86 0.85
C LYS A 25 3.90 18.04 2.13
N THR A 26 3.29 16.86 2.02
CA THR A 26 3.09 15.94 3.15
C THR A 26 4.42 15.61 3.83
N GLU A 27 5.49 15.41 3.09
CA GLU A 27 6.84 15.17 3.63
C GLU A 27 7.35 16.30 4.51
N THR A 28 7.13 17.56 4.09
CA THR A 28 7.49 18.74 4.87
C THR A 28 6.68 18.79 6.17
N MET A 29 5.39 18.44 6.12
CA MET A 29 4.56 18.36 7.33
C MET A 29 5.05 17.28 8.30
N HIS A 30 5.42 16.09 7.82
CA HIS A 30 5.97 15.04 8.69
C HIS A 30 7.29 15.47 9.33
N SER A 31 8.15 16.16 8.59
CA SER A 31 9.41 16.72 9.11
C SER A 31 9.17 17.77 10.19
N ILE A 32 8.18 18.66 10.00
CA ILE A 32 7.78 19.66 11.01
C ILE A 32 7.30 18.97 12.29
N TRP A 33 6.43 17.95 12.18
CA TRP A 33 5.96 17.19 13.34
C TRP A 33 7.10 16.49 14.08
N ALA A 34 8.06 15.91 13.35
CA ALA A 34 9.20 15.26 13.97
C ALA A 34 10.08 16.24 14.76
N ILE A 35 10.40 17.39 14.17
CA ILE A 35 11.18 18.46 14.84
C ILE A 35 10.43 18.91 16.10
N LEU A 36 9.12 19.14 16.01
CA LEU A 36 8.31 19.53 17.16
C LEU A 36 8.38 18.50 18.30
N PHE A 37 8.28 17.21 17.99
CA PHE A 37 8.38 16.16 19.01
C PHE A 37 9.78 16.07 19.62
N PHE A 38 10.86 16.20 18.84
CA PHE A 38 12.20 16.24 19.42
C PHE A 38 12.43 17.46 20.32
N VAL A 39 11.92 18.63 19.94
CA VAL A 39 11.97 19.83 20.77
C VAL A 39 11.21 19.62 22.08
N LEU A 40 10.00 19.03 22.03
CA LEU A 40 9.23 18.69 23.22
C LEU A 40 9.95 17.68 24.11
N ALA A 41 10.61 16.68 23.54
CA ALA A 41 11.39 15.71 24.30
C ALA A 41 12.54 16.37 25.08
N VAL A 42 13.29 17.25 24.42
CA VAL A 42 14.38 18.01 25.07
C VAL A 42 13.83 18.95 26.14
N PHE A 43 12.73 19.65 25.86
CA PHE A 43 12.07 20.53 26.83
C PHE A 43 11.67 19.78 28.11
N LEU A 44 11.05 18.61 27.97
CA LEU A 44 10.66 17.78 29.11
C LEU A 44 11.88 17.23 29.87
N LEU A 45 12.93 16.85 29.15
CA LEU A 45 14.17 16.42 29.80
C LEU A 45 14.81 17.57 30.59
N MET A 46 14.83 18.79 30.05
CA MET A 46 15.31 19.98 30.77
C MET A 46 14.41 20.37 31.96
N SER A 47 13.10 20.16 31.83
CA SER A 47 12.09 20.40 32.87
C SER A 47 12.32 19.51 34.09
N MET A 48 12.76 18.26 33.91
CA MET A 48 13.15 17.35 35.01
C MET A 48 14.35 17.86 35.84
N PHE A 49 15.23 18.67 35.26
CA PHE A 49 16.44 19.18 35.92
C PHE A 49 16.34 20.66 36.34
N ASP A 50 15.12 21.22 36.41
CA ASP A 50 14.85 22.63 36.72
C ASP A 50 15.52 23.63 35.74
N LYS A 51 15.94 23.19 34.56
CA LYS A 51 16.67 24.02 33.57
C LYS A 51 15.77 24.66 32.51
N ALA A 52 14.47 24.36 32.51
CA ALA A 52 13.50 24.86 31.54
C ALA A 52 12.70 26.10 32.03
N GLY A 53 13.16 26.75 33.11
CA GLY A 53 12.53 27.95 33.68
C GLY A 53 11.15 27.69 34.31
N VAL A 54 10.41 28.76 34.62
CA VAL A 54 9.12 28.69 35.34
C VAL A 54 8.10 27.81 34.61
N ALA A 55 8.04 27.90 33.28
CA ALA A 55 7.16 27.05 32.49
C ALA A 55 7.55 25.57 32.63
N GLY A 56 8.84 25.25 32.55
CA GLY A 56 9.34 23.90 32.72
C GLY A 56 9.01 23.31 34.10
N GLN A 57 9.16 24.09 35.16
CA GLN A 57 8.80 23.64 36.52
C GLN A 57 7.31 23.39 36.66
N PHE A 58 6.47 24.31 36.16
CA PHE A 58 5.02 24.15 36.15
C PHE A 58 4.59 22.86 35.43
N PHE A 59 5.16 22.57 34.25
CA PHE A 59 4.87 21.33 33.53
C PHE A 59 5.42 20.10 34.25
N TYR A 60 6.60 20.18 34.87
CA TYR A 60 7.17 19.07 35.65
C TYR A 60 6.25 18.69 36.80
N GLU A 61 5.81 19.65 37.61
CA GLU A 61 4.95 19.40 38.77
C GLU A 61 3.64 18.70 38.37
N ILE A 62 2.96 19.19 37.34
CA ILE A 62 1.70 18.62 36.86
C ILE A 62 1.91 17.22 36.30
N LEU A 63 2.91 17.04 35.43
CA LEU A 63 3.15 15.77 34.76
C LEU A 63 3.73 14.73 35.71
N ASN A 64 4.60 15.12 36.64
CA ASN A 64 5.12 14.23 37.69
C ASN A 64 4.02 13.82 38.67
N TYR A 65 3.05 14.68 38.98
CA TYR A 65 1.86 14.27 39.74
C TYR A 65 1.03 13.21 38.99
N LEU A 66 0.83 13.41 37.68
CA LEU A 66 0.02 12.50 36.86
C LEU A 66 0.71 11.16 36.57
N LEU A 67 2.03 11.18 36.33
CA LEU A 67 2.81 10.06 35.77
C LEU A 67 3.80 9.46 36.77
N GLY A 68 4.07 10.15 37.90
CA GLY A 68 5.08 9.76 38.88
C GLY A 68 6.47 9.62 38.25
N VAL A 69 7.17 8.56 38.64
CA VAL A 69 8.48 8.17 38.08
C VAL A 69 8.37 7.90 36.57
N GLY A 70 7.17 7.56 36.09
CA GLY A 70 6.87 7.41 34.67
C GLY A 70 6.99 8.69 33.85
N TYR A 71 7.22 9.86 34.46
CA TYR A 71 7.53 11.10 33.73
C TYR A 71 8.65 10.90 32.68
N ILE A 72 9.66 10.09 32.99
CA ILE A 72 10.78 9.81 32.08
C ILE A 72 10.36 9.13 30.77
N LEU A 73 9.17 8.51 30.74
CA LEU A 73 8.62 7.91 29.53
C LEU A 73 8.18 8.96 28.51
N LEU A 74 7.84 10.18 28.91
CA LEU A 74 7.39 11.22 27.98
C LEU A 74 8.50 11.66 27.01
N PRO A 75 9.72 12.04 27.46
CA PRO A 75 10.83 12.29 26.53
C PRO A 75 11.10 11.11 25.59
N ILE A 76 11.06 9.88 26.10
CA ILE A 76 11.26 8.66 25.31
C ILE A 76 10.16 8.52 24.25
N LEU A 77 8.89 8.66 24.65
CA LEU A 77 7.74 8.61 23.76
C LEU A 77 7.84 9.65 22.64
N PHE A 78 8.21 10.89 22.97
CA PHE A 78 8.35 11.95 21.97
C PHE A 78 9.52 11.70 21.01
N ILE A 79 10.62 11.11 21.48
CA ILE A 79 11.72 10.65 20.62
C ILE A 79 11.23 9.53 19.68
N LEU A 80 10.50 8.54 20.20
CA LEU A 80 9.96 7.44 19.39
C LEU A 80 8.97 7.95 18.33
N LEU A 81 8.04 8.83 18.73
CA LEU A 81 7.12 9.49 17.80
C LEU A 81 7.87 10.30 16.74
N GLY A 82 8.82 11.15 17.14
CA GLY A 82 9.65 11.93 16.21
C GLY A 82 10.36 11.05 15.18
N SER A 83 10.97 9.94 15.63
CA SER A 83 11.64 8.97 14.76
C SER A 83 10.68 8.25 13.80
N SER A 84 9.45 7.96 14.24
CA SER A 84 8.40 7.38 13.39
C SER A 84 7.96 8.34 12.28
N PHE A 85 7.88 9.65 12.57
CA PHE A 85 7.59 10.70 11.58
C PHE A 85 8.69 10.88 10.52
N LEU A 86 9.96 10.63 10.85
CA LEU A 86 11.04 10.63 9.85
C LEU A 86 10.92 9.49 8.83
N LYS A 87 10.40 8.33 9.26
CA LYS A 87 10.41 7.10 8.45
C LYS A 87 9.17 6.93 7.56
N SER A 88 8.21 7.85 7.60
CA SER A 88 6.95 7.65 6.88
C SER A 88 6.91 8.27 5.51
N GLU A 89 6.52 7.47 4.52
CA GLU A 89 6.23 7.90 3.16
C GLU A 89 4.71 8.00 2.89
N THR A 90 3.86 7.57 3.82
CA THR A 90 2.40 7.46 3.60
C THR A 90 1.60 8.64 4.18
N PRO A 91 0.59 9.17 3.45
CA PRO A 91 -0.31 10.20 3.96
C PRO A 91 -1.32 9.61 4.98
N ASN A 92 -1.61 10.33 6.07
CA ASN A 92 -2.63 10.05 7.12
C ASN A 92 -2.28 9.11 8.30
N ILE A 93 -1.03 9.07 8.73
CA ILE A 93 -0.58 8.28 9.91
C ILE A 93 -0.68 8.99 11.27
N GLY A 94 -1.11 10.25 11.31
CA GLY A 94 -1.06 11.06 12.54
C GLY A 94 -1.86 10.46 13.69
N LEU A 95 -3.09 9.98 13.39
CA LEU A 95 -3.99 9.41 14.39
C LEU A 95 -3.52 8.05 14.91
N THR A 96 -3.05 7.17 14.03
CA THR A 96 -2.57 5.83 14.43
C THR A 96 -1.33 5.91 15.31
N ARG A 97 -0.45 6.88 15.05
CA ARG A 97 0.73 7.16 15.89
C ARG A 97 0.38 7.79 17.23
N ALA A 98 -0.58 8.71 17.25
CA ALA A 98 -1.09 9.26 18.50
C ALA A 98 -1.74 8.18 19.37
N LEU A 99 -2.56 7.30 18.77
CA LEU A 99 -3.21 6.20 19.48
C LEU A 99 -2.19 5.20 20.05
N SER A 100 -1.22 4.77 19.23
CA SER A 100 -0.14 3.88 19.70
C SER A 100 0.74 4.54 20.76
N GLY A 101 1.02 5.85 20.66
CA GLY A 101 1.73 6.59 21.70
C GLY A 101 0.99 6.63 23.03
N SER A 102 -0.33 6.84 23.01
CA SER A 102 -1.16 6.78 24.21
C SER A 102 -1.18 5.38 24.83
N MET A 103 -1.29 4.33 24.01
CA MET A 103 -1.26 2.94 24.49
C MET A 103 0.11 2.57 25.08
N PHE A 104 1.20 3.01 24.45
CA PHE A 104 2.56 2.83 24.96
C PHE A 104 2.73 3.44 26.35
N LEU A 105 2.28 4.69 26.51
CA LEU A 105 2.40 5.44 27.76
C LEU A 105 1.55 4.82 28.87
N LEU A 106 0.28 4.56 28.60
CA LEU A 106 -0.64 3.96 29.57
C LEU A 106 -0.13 2.58 30.02
N SER A 107 0.26 1.73 29.08
CA SER A 107 0.74 0.40 29.41
C SER A 107 2.02 0.43 30.26
N SER A 108 2.97 1.28 29.88
CA SER A 108 4.22 1.44 30.63
C SER A 108 3.99 1.99 32.04
N LEU A 109 3.09 2.96 32.22
CA LEU A 109 2.73 3.50 33.54
C LEU A 109 2.05 2.45 34.42
N GLY A 110 1.14 1.66 33.85
CA GLY A 110 0.50 0.55 34.56
C GLY A 110 1.53 -0.49 35.03
N MET A 111 2.50 -0.84 34.17
CA MET A 111 3.57 -1.75 34.56
C MET A 111 4.48 -1.16 35.64
N ILE A 112 4.86 0.12 35.53
CA ILE A 112 5.65 0.79 36.57
C ILE A 112 4.91 0.81 37.90
N ASP A 113 3.60 1.08 37.89
CA ASP A 113 2.78 1.08 39.11
C ASP A 113 2.69 -0.29 39.78
N ILE A 114 2.57 -1.36 38.99
CA ILE A 114 2.49 -2.74 39.50
C ILE A 114 3.84 -3.22 40.03
N VAL A 115 4.93 -2.93 39.32
CA VAL A 115 6.28 -3.38 39.68
C VAL A 115 6.86 -2.58 40.84
N SER A 116 6.50 -1.30 40.94
CA SER A 116 7.02 -0.42 41.99
C SER A 116 6.13 -0.52 43.22
N PHE A 117 6.67 -1.05 44.33
CA PHE A 117 5.96 -1.27 45.60
C PHE A 117 5.28 -0.02 46.21
N GLU A 118 5.55 1.19 45.70
CA GLU A 118 5.02 2.46 46.21
C GLU A 118 4.07 3.20 45.22
N HIS A 119 3.46 2.51 44.26
CA HIS A 119 2.59 3.14 43.25
C HIS A 119 3.28 4.29 42.49
N ALA A 120 4.51 4.02 42.04
CA ALA A 120 5.37 5.01 41.41
C ALA A 120 4.92 5.43 40.00
N GLY A 121 3.87 4.80 39.44
CA GLY A 121 3.31 5.12 38.12
C GLY A 121 2.39 6.35 38.12
N GLY A 122 2.30 7.06 39.25
CA GLY A 122 1.47 8.26 39.40
C GLY A 122 -0.03 7.96 39.39
N PHE A 123 -0.82 9.02 39.28
CA PHE A 123 -2.28 8.92 39.26
C PHE A 123 -2.81 8.05 38.10
N LEU A 124 -2.25 8.23 36.90
CA LEU A 124 -2.68 7.49 35.70
C LEU A 124 -2.29 6.01 35.76
N GLY A 125 -1.09 5.70 36.26
CA GLY A 125 -0.65 4.32 36.47
C GLY A 125 -1.61 3.59 37.41
N ARG A 126 -1.95 4.21 38.55
CA ARG A 126 -2.84 3.62 39.56
C ARG A 126 -4.26 3.37 39.04
N ILE A 127 -4.84 4.32 38.30
CA ILE A 127 -6.18 4.15 37.72
C ILE A 127 -6.21 2.97 36.75
N LEU A 128 -5.14 2.76 35.99
CA LEU A 128 -5.07 1.70 35.02
C LEU A 128 -4.72 0.34 35.64
N SER A 129 -3.80 0.30 36.60
CA SER A 129 -3.29 -0.92 37.22
C SER A 129 -4.29 -1.57 38.17
N THR A 130 -4.97 -0.77 39.01
CA THR A 130 -5.87 -1.25 40.07
C THR A 130 -6.99 -2.17 39.57
N PRO A 131 -7.79 -1.80 38.54
CA PRO A 131 -8.83 -2.68 38.03
C PRO A 131 -8.25 -3.92 37.34
N LEU A 132 -7.09 -3.79 36.71
CA LEU A 132 -6.46 -4.88 35.98
C LEU A 132 -5.92 -5.96 36.92
N VAL A 133 -5.21 -5.55 37.98
CA VAL A 133 -4.70 -6.45 39.03
C VAL A 133 -5.86 -7.09 39.79
N SER A 134 -6.93 -6.34 40.07
CA SER A 134 -8.13 -6.90 40.70
C SER A 134 -8.79 -8.00 39.85
N LEU A 135 -8.74 -7.87 38.52
CA LEU A 135 -9.38 -8.80 37.59
C LEU A 135 -8.52 -10.02 37.24
N PHE A 136 -7.19 -9.83 37.12
CA PHE A 136 -6.28 -10.83 36.55
C PHE A 136 -5.09 -11.18 37.45
N ASP A 137 -4.98 -10.63 38.66
CA ASP A 137 -3.80 -10.74 39.54
C ASP A 137 -2.54 -10.08 38.94
N VAL A 138 -1.50 -9.91 39.76
CA VAL A 138 -0.27 -9.15 39.46
C VAL A 138 0.43 -9.67 38.21
N TYR A 139 0.70 -10.99 38.15
CA TYR A 139 1.50 -11.57 37.07
C TYR A 139 0.79 -11.54 35.73
N ALA A 140 -0.50 -11.87 35.66
CA ALA A 140 -1.21 -11.84 34.39
C ALA A 140 -1.47 -10.41 33.92
N SER A 141 -1.69 -9.46 34.84
CA SER A 141 -1.78 -8.03 34.51
C SER A 141 -0.50 -7.52 33.84
N LEU A 142 0.68 -7.93 34.34
CA LEU A 142 1.96 -7.60 33.71
C LEU A 142 2.09 -8.20 32.31
N ILE A 143 1.61 -9.43 32.08
CA ILE A 143 1.62 -10.06 30.75
C ILE A 143 0.72 -9.30 29.78
N PHE A 144 -0.50 -8.94 30.19
CA PHE A 144 -1.42 -8.19 29.34
C PHE A 144 -0.90 -6.80 28.98
N LEU A 145 -0.39 -6.05 29.97
CA LEU A 145 0.23 -4.75 29.73
C LEU A 145 1.48 -4.91 28.84
N GLY A 146 2.32 -5.90 29.10
CA GLY A 146 3.48 -6.21 28.26
C GLY A 146 3.10 -6.48 26.81
N ALA A 147 2.03 -7.24 26.56
CA ALA A 147 1.52 -7.50 25.22
C ALA A 147 1.03 -6.22 24.53
N ILE A 148 0.24 -5.39 25.24
CA ILE A 148 -0.25 -4.10 24.73
C ILE A 148 0.93 -3.16 24.43
N LEU A 149 1.95 -3.15 25.28
CA LEU A 149 3.16 -2.34 25.11
C LEU A 149 3.88 -2.76 23.83
N LEU A 150 4.10 -4.06 23.62
CA LEU A 150 4.72 -4.57 22.40
C LEU A 150 3.89 -4.22 21.16
N ILE A 151 2.58 -4.45 21.17
CA ILE A 151 1.68 -4.09 20.06
C ILE A 151 1.78 -2.59 19.75
N SER A 152 1.79 -1.74 20.78
CA SER A 152 1.87 -0.28 20.61
C SER A 152 3.16 0.15 19.90
N ILE A 153 4.32 -0.44 20.24
CA ILE A 153 5.60 -0.15 19.60
C ILE A 153 5.59 -0.63 18.13
N LEU A 154 5.04 -1.81 17.86
CA LEU A 154 4.97 -2.36 16.51
C LEU A 154 4.11 -1.50 15.58
N VAL A 155 2.94 -1.08 16.06
CA VAL A 155 2.04 -0.18 15.34
C VAL A 155 2.69 1.19 15.17
N MET A 156 3.41 1.69 16.18
CA MET A 156 4.08 2.99 16.12
C MET A 156 5.14 3.07 15.00
N PHE A 157 5.87 1.98 14.75
CA PHE A 157 6.93 1.93 13.74
C PHE A 157 6.52 1.25 12.42
N ASP A 158 5.26 0.81 12.30
CA ASP A 158 4.76 0.03 11.16
C ASP A 158 5.70 -1.14 10.79
N VAL A 159 6.22 -1.83 11.82
CA VAL A 159 7.20 -2.91 11.61
C VAL A 159 6.46 -4.17 11.23
N LYS A 160 6.70 -4.65 10.01
CA LYS A 160 6.33 -6.00 9.58
C LYS A 160 7.17 -7.01 10.36
N LEU A 161 6.61 -7.59 11.41
CA LEU A 161 7.27 -8.68 12.12
C LEU A 161 7.29 -9.94 11.25
N ASN A 162 8.48 -10.35 10.79
CA ASN A 162 8.71 -11.73 10.37
C ASN A 162 8.89 -12.61 11.61
N ILE A 163 7.78 -12.84 12.33
CA ILE A 163 7.69 -13.58 13.60
C ILE A 163 8.41 -14.92 13.53
N ILE A 164 8.30 -15.64 12.40
CA ILE A 164 8.95 -16.94 12.19
C ILE A 164 10.48 -16.86 12.21
N SER A 165 11.06 -15.79 11.67
CA SER A 165 12.52 -15.63 11.62
C SER A 165 13.11 -15.14 12.95
N THR A 166 12.42 -14.23 13.63
CA THR A 166 12.87 -13.69 14.92
C THR A 166 12.73 -14.72 16.03
N PHE A 167 11.63 -15.50 16.04
CA PHE A 167 11.44 -16.56 17.02
C PHE A 167 12.43 -17.72 16.82
N LYS A 168 12.75 -18.08 15.57
CA LYS A 168 13.81 -19.08 15.27
C LYS A 168 15.18 -18.64 15.80
N ASN A 169 15.53 -17.36 15.65
CA ASN A 169 16.80 -16.84 16.15
C ASN A 169 16.83 -16.74 17.68
N LEU A 170 15.72 -16.35 18.30
CA LEU A 170 15.58 -16.29 19.76
C LEU A 170 15.61 -17.70 20.39
N TRP A 171 14.89 -18.66 19.82
CA TRP A 171 14.86 -20.06 20.27
C TRP A 171 16.19 -20.78 20.04
N SER A 172 16.87 -20.50 18.92
CA SER A 172 18.22 -21.03 18.65
C SER A 172 19.28 -20.49 19.61
N SER A 173 19.03 -19.32 20.22
CA SER A 173 19.90 -18.73 21.24
C SER A 173 19.63 -19.33 22.63
N ILE A 174 18.40 -19.75 22.91
CA ILE A 174 18.02 -20.43 24.15
C ILE A 174 18.41 -21.92 24.14
N THR A 175 18.48 -22.54 22.96
CA THR A 175 18.87 -23.96 22.80
C THR A 175 20.36 -24.19 22.52
N ARG A 176 21.18 -23.13 22.42
CA ARG A 176 22.65 -23.23 22.26
C ARG A 176 23.39 -23.33 23.60
N LYS A 177 23.04 -24.33 24.40
CA LYS A 177 23.96 -24.92 25.37
C LYS A 177 23.51 -26.32 25.75
N LYS A 178 23.93 -27.32 24.94
CA LYS A 178 24.53 -28.61 25.33
C LYS A 178 24.49 -29.57 24.11
N SER A 179 25.65 -29.81 23.52
CA SER A 179 26.00 -30.93 22.63
C SER A 179 25.76 -32.27 23.39
N THR A 180 25.42 -33.42 22.82
CA THR A 180 25.91 -34.16 21.63
C THR A 180 25.02 -35.41 21.43
N ASP A 181 24.98 -35.87 20.18
CA ASP A 181 24.84 -37.25 19.66
C ASP A 181 23.47 -37.94 19.40
N ASP A 182 23.49 -38.54 18.20
CA ASP A 182 22.85 -39.75 17.68
C ASP A 182 21.42 -39.81 17.05
N THR A 183 21.48 -40.22 15.77
CA THR A 183 20.61 -41.11 14.94
C THR A 183 19.18 -40.76 14.48
N GLN A 184 19.08 -40.65 13.14
CA GLN A 184 18.20 -41.35 12.16
C GLN A 184 16.67 -41.49 12.32
N GLU A 185 16.02 -41.29 11.15
CA GLU A 185 14.72 -41.81 10.67
C GLU A 185 13.46 -41.37 11.46
N ASP A 186 12.27 -41.10 10.90
CA ASP A 186 11.70 -41.44 9.61
C ASP A 186 10.41 -40.63 9.33
N SER A 187 10.07 -40.57 8.05
CA SER A 187 8.76 -40.48 7.38
C SER A 187 7.44 -40.34 8.15
N ALA A 188 6.65 -39.37 7.66
CA ALA A 188 5.24 -39.47 7.26
C ALA A 188 4.07 -39.42 8.28
N ASN A 189 3.16 -38.51 7.91
CA ASN A 189 1.70 -38.66 7.82
C ASN A 189 0.76 -38.04 8.88
N LYS A 190 -0.08 -37.17 8.31
CA LYS A 190 -1.56 -37.09 8.43
C LYS A 190 -2.22 -36.35 9.61
N LEU A 191 -2.92 -35.31 9.17
CA LEU A 191 -4.34 -35.02 9.44
C LEU A 191 -4.74 -34.76 10.89
N THR A 192 -5.20 -33.53 11.15
CA THR A 192 -6.65 -33.34 11.30
C THR A 192 -7.05 -31.92 10.91
N ALA A 193 -8.02 -31.85 10.02
CA ALA A 193 -8.83 -30.69 9.73
C ALA A 193 -10.06 -30.71 10.66
N THR A 194 -10.90 -29.67 10.53
CA THR A 194 -12.32 -29.63 10.95
C THR A 194 -12.47 -29.20 12.42
N GLU A 195 -13.19 -28.14 12.83
CA GLU A 195 -14.17 -27.21 12.24
C GLU A 195 -14.18 -25.97 13.16
N MET A 196 -14.54 -24.75 12.74
CA MET A 196 -15.92 -24.28 12.68
C MET A 196 -16.07 -23.13 11.65
N LYS A 197 -16.91 -23.35 10.63
CA LYS A 197 -17.85 -22.35 10.08
C LYS A 197 -18.97 -22.17 11.13
N GLU A 198 -19.58 -21.03 11.36
CA GLU A 198 -20.54 -20.27 10.54
C GLU A 198 -20.83 -19.00 11.40
N VAL A 199 -21.03 -17.79 10.88
CA VAL A 199 -22.34 -17.29 10.43
C VAL A 199 -22.12 -16.07 9.53
N GLU A 200 -22.79 -16.15 8.39
CA GLU A 200 -23.00 -15.14 7.36
C GLU A 200 -24.30 -14.35 7.63
N LYS A 201 -24.24 -13.01 7.52
CA LYS A 201 -25.26 -12.05 7.06
C LYS A 201 -24.87 -10.66 7.59
N SER A 202 -24.94 -9.55 6.85
CA SER A 202 -25.72 -9.20 5.67
C SER A 202 -25.17 -7.88 5.11
N LEU A 203 -25.04 -7.78 3.78
CA LEU A 203 -24.98 -6.51 3.06
C LEU A 203 -26.34 -5.80 3.11
N PRO A 204 -26.35 -4.47 3.01
CA PRO A 204 -27.31 -3.77 2.18
C PRO A 204 -26.61 -3.20 0.95
N LEU A 205 -27.05 -3.63 -0.23
CA LEU A 205 -26.83 -2.93 -1.49
C LEU A 205 -27.89 -1.84 -1.65
N GLU A 206 -27.54 -0.85 -2.47
CA GLU A 206 -28.45 -0.10 -3.36
C GLU A 206 -28.91 1.29 -2.91
N ASN A 207 -28.11 2.31 -3.25
CA ASN A 207 -28.54 3.47 -4.06
C ASN A 207 -27.39 4.48 -4.17
N GLU A 208 -26.73 4.58 -5.33
CA GLU A 208 -26.05 5.82 -5.83
C GLU A 208 -25.33 5.67 -7.19
N GLN A 209 -25.70 4.71 -8.04
CA GLN A 209 -24.98 4.49 -9.32
C GLN A 209 -25.59 5.16 -10.56
N GLU A 210 -26.65 5.97 -10.43
CA GLU A 210 -27.23 6.66 -11.59
C GLU A 210 -26.62 8.03 -11.93
N SER A 211 -25.84 8.66 -11.04
CA SER A 211 -25.28 10.00 -11.29
C SER A 211 -23.91 10.03 -11.99
N VAL A 212 -23.26 8.86 -12.16
CA VAL A 212 -21.89 8.75 -12.71
C VAL A 212 -21.90 8.34 -14.20
N LYS A 213 -22.92 7.63 -14.68
CA LYS A 213 -23.02 7.19 -16.09
C LYS A 213 -23.24 8.34 -17.08
N GLU A 214 -23.88 9.43 -16.66
CA GLU A 214 -24.13 10.58 -17.55
C GLU A 214 -22.91 11.51 -17.73
N LYS A 215 -21.99 11.54 -16.75
CA LYS A 215 -20.75 12.35 -16.87
C LYS A 215 -19.67 11.67 -17.72
N ILE A 216 -19.68 10.33 -17.81
CA ILE A 216 -18.72 9.57 -18.63
C ILE A 216 -19.12 9.59 -20.10
N LYS A 217 -20.42 9.61 -20.42
CA LYS A 217 -20.92 9.66 -21.81
C LYS A 217 -20.62 10.99 -22.52
N LYS A 218 -20.57 12.11 -21.79
CA LYS A 218 -20.26 13.44 -22.36
C LYS A 218 -18.77 13.67 -22.67
N ALA A 219 -17.88 12.80 -22.20
CA ALA A 219 -16.44 12.89 -22.47
C ALA A 219 -15.98 12.04 -23.67
N LEU A 220 -16.85 11.20 -24.25
CA LEU A 220 -16.48 10.22 -25.28
C LEU A 220 -16.97 10.57 -26.69
N GLU A 221 -17.56 11.75 -26.89
CA GLU A 221 -17.98 12.25 -28.21
C GLU A 221 -17.29 13.58 -28.55
N ILE A 222 -15.96 13.58 -28.65
CA ILE A 222 -15.25 14.56 -29.46
C ILE A 222 -14.22 13.81 -30.34
N LYS A 223 -14.61 13.75 -31.62
CA LYS A 223 -13.88 13.59 -32.88
C LYS A 223 -12.44 13.02 -32.89
N LYS A 224 -12.30 12.02 -33.77
CA LYS A 224 -11.10 11.68 -34.56
C LYS A 224 -10.46 12.92 -35.19
N ASP A 225 -9.14 12.83 -35.29
CA ASP A 225 -8.20 13.72 -36.00
C ASP A 225 -8.01 15.10 -35.37
N GLU A 226 -7.17 15.16 -34.33
CA GLU A 226 -6.52 16.41 -33.93
C GLU A 226 -5.02 16.18 -33.82
N GLU A 227 -4.28 16.94 -34.62
CA GLU A 227 -2.84 17.07 -34.61
C GLU A 227 -2.34 17.37 -33.20
N GLU A 228 -1.22 16.74 -32.85
CA GLU A 228 -0.61 16.82 -31.52
C GLU A 228 -0.22 18.27 -31.19
N GLU A 229 -0.99 18.94 -30.34
CA GLU A 229 -0.52 20.17 -29.69
C GLU A 229 0.58 19.81 -28.68
N ASP A 230 1.83 19.96 -29.11
CA ASP A 230 3.00 20.03 -28.26
C ASP A 230 2.95 21.30 -27.41
N MET A 231 3.06 21.16 -26.08
CA MET A 231 3.30 22.32 -25.22
C MET A 231 4.61 22.99 -25.68
N PRO A 232 4.61 24.27 -26.07
CA PRO A 232 5.83 24.94 -26.51
C PRO A 232 6.74 25.12 -25.30
N ILE A 233 7.77 24.27 -25.22
CA ILE A 233 8.85 24.43 -24.24
C ILE A 233 9.60 25.70 -24.63
N ARG A 234 9.38 26.79 -23.88
CA ARG A 234 10.17 28.03 -24.01
C ARG A 234 11.63 27.68 -23.73
N LYS A 235 12.42 27.50 -24.80
CA LYS A 235 13.88 27.41 -24.73
C LYS A 235 14.40 28.65 -24.02
N ARG A 236 14.78 28.53 -22.74
CA ARG A 236 15.48 29.60 -22.02
C ARG A 236 16.79 29.86 -22.76
N LYS A 237 16.91 31.02 -23.40
CA LYS A 237 18.20 31.54 -23.87
C LYS A 237 19.01 31.93 -22.63
N GLY A 238 19.90 31.04 -22.18
CA GLY A 238 20.80 31.35 -21.07
C GLY A 238 21.80 30.25 -20.79
N GLY A 239 23.06 30.50 -21.16
CA GLY A 239 24.25 29.99 -20.48
C GLY A 239 24.71 28.57 -20.83
N LEU A 240 25.83 28.49 -21.56
CA LEU A 240 26.66 27.31 -21.82
C LEU A 240 25.98 26.16 -22.57
N ILE A 241 26.07 26.20 -23.90
CA ILE A 241 25.80 25.05 -24.77
C ILE A 241 26.98 24.08 -24.61
N SER A 242 26.99 23.31 -23.53
CA SER A 242 27.61 21.98 -23.61
C SER A 242 26.67 21.16 -24.47
N THR A 243 27.06 20.83 -25.70
CA THR A 243 26.32 19.90 -26.55
C THR A 243 26.21 18.59 -25.79
N TYR A 244 25.04 18.32 -25.21
CA TYR A 244 24.80 17.10 -24.47
C TYR A 244 24.89 15.93 -25.45
N VAL A 245 25.92 15.11 -25.28
CA VAL A 245 26.08 13.84 -25.99
C VAL A 245 25.50 12.77 -25.08
N HIS A 246 24.42 12.13 -25.52
CA HIS A 246 23.83 11.04 -24.75
C HIS A 246 24.79 9.84 -24.72
N PRO A 247 24.80 9.06 -23.63
CA PRO A 247 25.60 7.84 -23.55
C PRO A 247 25.18 6.84 -24.64
N PRO A 248 26.12 6.07 -25.21
CA PRO A 248 25.80 5.10 -26.25
C PRO A 248 24.96 3.95 -25.69
N LEU A 249 24.04 3.42 -26.51
CA LEU A 249 23.16 2.31 -26.14
C LEU A 249 23.91 1.00 -25.85
N SER A 250 25.16 0.88 -26.29
CA SER A 250 26.03 -0.27 -26.02
C SER A 250 26.38 -0.45 -24.54
N LEU A 251 26.12 0.55 -23.69
CA LEU A 251 26.25 0.43 -22.24
C LEU A 251 25.09 -0.34 -21.59
N LEU A 252 24.03 -0.62 -22.34
CA LEU A 252 22.80 -1.23 -21.86
C LEU A 252 22.68 -2.67 -22.34
N GLU A 253 21.98 -3.49 -21.56
CA GLU A 253 21.70 -4.88 -21.91
C GLU A 253 20.51 -5.00 -22.89
N GLU A 254 20.63 -5.95 -23.82
CA GLU A 254 19.60 -6.32 -24.79
C GLU A 254 18.58 -7.31 -24.20
N ASP A 255 17.56 -7.66 -24.99
CA ASP A 255 16.56 -8.66 -24.61
C ASP A 255 17.24 -10.03 -24.42
N GLN A 256 16.92 -10.71 -23.32
CA GLN A 256 17.49 -12.02 -23.00
C GLN A 256 16.43 -13.11 -22.89
N GLY A 257 16.75 -14.27 -23.46
CA GLY A 257 15.87 -15.43 -23.46
C GLY A 257 14.72 -15.33 -24.47
N LYS A 258 14.06 -16.47 -24.68
CA LYS A 258 12.85 -16.56 -25.52
C LYS A 258 11.68 -17.00 -24.66
N PRO A 259 10.49 -16.39 -24.82
CA PRO A 259 9.32 -16.80 -24.07
C PRO A 259 8.91 -18.21 -24.52
N ASN A 260 8.73 -19.12 -23.56
CA ASN A 260 8.17 -20.45 -23.81
C ASN A 260 6.86 -20.57 -23.06
N THR A 261 5.78 -20.74 -23.81
CA THR A 261 4.41 -20.82 -23.30
C THR A 261 4.00 -22.26 -22.99
N GLY A 262 4.80 -23.24 -23.41
CA GLY A 262 4.45 -24.65 -23.41
C GLY A 262 3.55 -25.02 -24.58
N ASP A 263 2.61 -25.94 -24.35
CA ASP A 263 1.65 -26.36 -25.37
C ASP A 263 0.42 -25.44 -25.36
N ILE A 264 0.42 -24.50 -26.31
CA ILE A 264 -0.63 -23.52 -26.51
C ILE A 264 -2.00 -24.18 -26.75
N LYS A 265 -2.03 -25.28 -27.52
CA LYS A 265 -3.28 -25.97 -27.86
C LYS A 265 -3.83 -26.72 -26.66
N ALA A 266 -2.96 -27.38 -25.90
CA ALA A 266 -3.36 -28.03 -24.66
C ALA A 266 -3.95 -27.03 -23.66
N ASN A 267 -3.29 -25.89 -23.44
CA ASN A 267 -3.80 -24.84 -22.56
C ASN A 267 -5.15 -24.29 -23.02
N ALA A 268 -5.31 -24.02 -24.32
CA ALA A 268 -6.60 -23.58 -24.89
C ALA A 268 -7.72 -24.61 -24.66
N ASN A 269 -7.42 -25.90 -24.82
CA ASN A 269 -8.38 -26.98 -24.57
C ASN A 269 -8.73 -27.11 -23.08
N ILE A 270 -7.75 -26.94 -22.18
CA ILE A 270 -7.98 -26.94 -20.73
C ILE A 270 -8.91 -25.78 -20.36
N ILE A 271 -8.65 -24.55 -20.84
CA ILE A 271 -9.52 -23.39 -20.61
C ILE A 271 -10.95 -23.69 -21.06
N LYS A 272 -11.12 -24.16 -22.30
CA LYS A 272 -12.43 -24.49 -22.88
C LYS A 272 -13.16 -25.54 -22.05
N ARG A 273 -12.47 -26.62 -21.67
CA ARG A 273 -13.05 -27.72 -20.88
C ARG A 273 -13.42 -27.27 -19.46
N THR A 274 -12.54 -26.53 -18.79
CA THR A 274 -12.81 -26.04 -17.44
C THR A 274 -14.04 -25.14 -17.45
N LEU A 275 -14.12 -24.17 -18.36
CA LEU A 275 -15.30 -23.30 -18.46
C LEU A 275 -16.58 -24.09 -18.80
N ALA A 276 -16.51 -25.07 -19.70
CA ALA A 276 -17.63 -25.93 -20.02
C ALA A 276 -18.13 -26.74 -18.81
N ASN A 277 -17.24 -27.22 -17.94
CA ASN A 277 -17.62 -27.94 -16.72
C ASN A 277 -18.43 -27.07 -15.75
N PHE A 278 -18.24 -25.74 -15.78
CA PHE A 278 -19.03 -24.78 -15.01
C PHE A 278 -20.27 -24.27 -15.78
N GLY A 279 -20.64 -24.93 -16.89
CA GLY A 279 -21.78 -24.57 -17.72
C GLY A 279 -21.57 -23.29 -18.54
N ILE A 280 -20.32 -22.92 -18.83
CA ILE A 280 -19.97 -21.75 -19.63
C ILE A 280 -19.36 -22.23 -20.95
N GLU A 281 -20.16 -22.19 -22.02
CA GLU A 281 -19.68 -22.48 -23.36
C GLU A 281 -18.92 -21.27 -23.94
N VAL A 282 -17.73 -21.55 -24.48
CA VAL A 282 -16.85 -20.54 -25.07
C VAL A 282 -16.21 -21.06 -26.35
N GLU A 283 -15.94 -20.13 -27.26
CA GLU A 283 -15.13 -20.36 -28.46
C GLU A 283 -13.76 -19.69 -28.27
N MET A 284 -12.68 -20.41 -28.60
CA MET A 284 -11.33 -19.85 -28.55
C MET A 284 -11.09 -18.99 -29.79
N ASP A 285 -10.51 -17.81 -29.61
CA ASP A 285 -10.14 -16.87 -30.68
C ASP A 285 -8.60 -16.75 -30.74
N GLU A 286 -8.06 -15.55 -30.95
CA GLU A 286 -6.64 -15.27 -31.05
C GLU A 286 -5.86 -15.58 -29.76
N ILE A 287 -4.64 -16.07 -29.93
CA ILE A 287 -3.69 -16.28 -28.83
C ILE A 287 -2.48 -15.40 -29.09
N THR A 288 -2.20 -14.48 -28.17
CA THR A 288 -1.08 -13.54 -28.25
C THR A 288 -0.02 -13.91 -27.23
N VAL A 289 1.16 -14.29 -27.71
CA VAL A 289 2.31 -14.62 -26.87
C VAL A 289 3.10 -13.36 -26.57
N GLY A 290 3.17 -13.00 -25.28
CA GLY A 290 4.00 -11.89 -24.80
C GLY A 290 5.31 -12.38 -24.15
N PRO A 291 6.19 -11.44 -23.74
CA PRO A 291 7.46 -11.78 -23.07
C PRO A 291 7.29 -12.57 -21.77
N THR A 292 6.30 -12.18 -20.96
CA THR A 292 6.09 -12.71 -19.59
C THR A 292 4.85 -13.58 -19.47
N VAL A 293 3.82 -13.25 -20.24
CA VAL A 293 2.49 -13.87 -20.19
C VAL A 293 1.98 -14.10 -21.60
N THR A 294 1.09 -15.07 -21.75
CA THR A 294 0.35 -15.34 -22.98
C THR A 294 -1.12 -15.07 -22.73
N ARG A 295 -1.73 -14.28 -23.61
CA ARG A 295 -3.13 -13.95 -23.57
C ARG A 295 -3.90 -14.86 -24.52
N TYR A 296 -4.86 -15.59 -23.98
CA TYR A 296 -5.82 -16.41 -24.71
C TYR A 296 -7.12 -15.63 -24.80
N ALA A 297 -7.51 -15.20 -26.00
CA ALA A 297 -8.80 -14.56 -26.21
C ALA A 297 -9.87 -15.62 -26.46
N LEU A 298 -11.05 -15.40 -25.89
CA LEU A 298 -12.20 -16.27 -26.08
C LEU A 298 -13.49 -15.45 -26.22
N LYS A 299 -14.46 -16.03 -26.93
CA LYS A 299 -15.79 -15.49 -27.11
C LYS A 299 -16.78 -16.31 -26.29
N PRO A 300 -17.41 -15.74 -25.24
CA PRO A 300 -18.43 -16.45 -24.50
C PRO A 300 -19.74 -16.52 -25.29
N ALA A 301 -20.52 -17.59 -25.06
CA ALA A 301 -21.87 -17.70 -25.62
C ALA A 301 -22.78 -16.55 -25.15
N GLU A 302 -23.82 -16.27 -25.93
CA GLU A 302 -24.80 -15.23 -25.60
C GLU A 302 -25.49 -15.50 -24.25
N GLY A 303 -25.72 -14.45 -23.48
CA GLY A 303 -26.37 -14.55 -22.15
C GLY A 303 -25.46 -14.96 -21.00
N VAL A 304 -24.20 -15.34 -21.25
CA VAL A 304 -23.21 -15.60 -20.19
C VAL A 304 -22.82 -14.28 -19.51
N LYS A 305 -23.01 -14.21 -18.18
CA LYS A 305 -22.55 -13.07 -17.37
C LYS A 305 -21.02 -13.09 -17.26
N LEU A 306 -20.35 -11.99 -17.66
CA LEU A 306 -18.88 -11.85 -17.57
C LEU A 306 -18.35 -12.06 -16.15
N SER A 307 -19.10 -11.66 -15.13
CA SER A 307 -18.73 -11.86 -13.72
C SER A 307 -18.58 -13.33 -13.32
N ARG A 308 -19.29 -14.25 -13.98
CA ARG A 308 -19.11 -15.69 -13.75
C ARG A 308 -17.74 -16.15 -14.24
N ILE A 309 -17.29 -15.67 -15.40
CA ILE A 309 -15.99 -16.03 -15.95
C ILE A 309 -14.87 -15.47 -15.07
N VAL A 310 -14.98 -14.20 -14.66
CA VAL A 310 -14.01 -13.57 -13.74
C VAL A 310 -13.95 -14.31 -12.40
N GLY A 311 -15.09 -14.81 -11.90
CA GLY A 311 -15.17 -15.58 -10.66
C GLY A 311 -14.43 -16.93 -10.69
N LEU A 312 -14.22 -17.51 -11.88
CA LEU A 312 -13.54 -18.81 -12.05
C LEU A 312 -12.01 -18.67 -12.16
N GLN A 313 -11.44 -17.50 -11.84
CA GLN A 313 -9.99 -17.27 -11.93
C GLN A 313 -9.17 -18.31 -11.15
N ASN A 314 -9.62 -18.72 -9.96
CA ASN A 314 -8.92 -19.69 -9.13
C ASN A 314 -9.05 -21.13 -9.67
N ASP A 315 -10.23 -21.51 -10.17
CA ASP A 315 -10.47 -22.83 -10.77
C ASP A 315 -9.68 -23.01 -12.08
N LEU A 316 -9.57 -21.94 -12.88
CA LEU A 316 -8.70 -21.90 -14.05
C LEU A 316 -7.23 -22.00 -13.64
N ALA A 317 -6.81 -21.29 -12.60
CA ALA A 317 -5.43 -21.36 -12.09
C ALA A 317 -5.05 -22.78 -11.65
N LEU A 318 -5.98 -23.48 -10.98
CA LEU A 318 -5.80 -24.87 -10.59
C LEU A 318 -5.72 -25.80 -11.81
N SER A 319 -6.66 -25.66 -12.75
CA SER A 319 -6.73 -26.53 -13.93
C SER A 319 -5.52 -26.39 -14.86
N LEU A 320 -4.98 -25.17 -14.98
CA LEU A 320 -3.82 -24.85 -15.81
C LEU A 320 -2.49 -25.02 -15.08
N ALA A 321 -2.52 -25.37 -13.79
CA ALA A 321 -1.34 -25.39 -12.92
C ALA A 321 -0.51 -24.09 -13.01
N ALA A 322 -1.20 -22.95 -13.11
CA ALA A 322 -0.59 -21.65 -13.35
C ALA A 322 -1.18 -20.61 -12.40
N HIS A 323 -0.33 -19.95 -11.61
CA HIS A 323 -0.74 -18.87 -10.72
C HIS A 323 0.33 -17.77 -10.71
N PRO A 324 -0.05 -16.47 -10.75
CA PRO A 324 -1.42 -15.95 -10.87
C PRO A 324 -1.94 -15.95 -12.33
N ILE A 325 -3.26 -16.05 -12.50
CA ILE A 325 -3.97 -15.81 -13.77
C ILE A 325 -4.72 -14.47 -13.67
N ARG A 326 -4.74 -13.71 -14.75
CA ARG A 326 -5.53 -12.48 -14.86
C ARG A 326 -6.60 -12.63 -15.95
N ILE A 327 -7.83 -12.24 -15.64
CA ILE A 327 -8.95 -12.25 -16.60
C ILE A 327 -9.33 -10.79 -16.93
N GLU A 328 -9.29 -10.45 -18.21
CA GLU A 328 -9.67 -9.16 -18.76
C GLU A 328 -10.99 -9.31 -19.54
N ALA A 329 -12.09 -8.81 -18.98
CA ALA A 329 -13.43 -8.98 -19.53
C ALA A 329 -14.18 -7.63 -19.53
N PRO A 330 -14.50 -7.03 -20.70
CA PRO A 330 -14.04 -7.36 -22.05
C PRO A 330 -12.63 -6.82 -22.34
N ILE A 331 -11.96 -7.35 -23.38
CA ILE A 331 -10.73 -6.76 -23.94
C ILE A 331 -11.08 -5.39 -24.57
N PRO A 332 -10.37 -4.30 -24.24
CA PRO A 332 -10.65 -2.99 -24.81
C PRO A 332 -10.69 -2.99 -26.34
N GLY A 333 -11.82 -2.53 -26.91
CA GLY A 333 -12.04 -2.49 -28.36
C GLY A 333 -12.43 -3.83 -29.00
N LYS A 334 -12.59 -4.92 -28.24
CA LYS A 334 -13.03 -6.24 -28.75
C LYS A 334 -14.12 -6.83 -27.85
N SER A 335 -15.10 -7.51 -28.44
CA SER A 335 -16.14 -8.25 -27.69
C SER A 335 -15.66 -9.65 -27.26
N LEU A 336 -14.47 -9.71 -26.67
CA LEU A 336 -13.78 -10.94 -26.26
C LEU A 336 -13.37 -10.85 -24.79
N VAL A 337 -13.15 -12.00 -24.17
CA VAL A 337 -12.54 -12.12 -22.83
C VAL A 337 -11.11 -12.60 -23.01
N GLY A 338 -10.15 -11.94 -22.36
CA GLY A 338 -8.75 -12.32 -22.37
C GLY A 338 -8.36 -13.02 -21.08
N ILE A 339 -7.78 -14.22 -21.17
CA ILE A 339 -7.18 -14.93 -20.04
C ILE A 339 -5.66 -14.88 -20.21
N GLU A 340 -4.98 -14.22 -19.28
CA GLU A 340 -3.52 -14.09 -19.26
C GLU A 340 -2.91 -15.15 -18.36
N ILE A 341 -2.07 -16.00 -18.95
CA ILE A 341 -1.39 -17.11 -18.28
C ILE A 341 0.11 -16.84 -18.30
N PRO A 342 0.83 -16.98 -17.18
CA PRO A 342 2.28 -16.83 -17.15
C PRO A 342 2.98 -17.86 -18.05
N ASN A 343 4.01 -17.42 -18.77
CA ASN A 343 4.83 -18.31 -19.59
C ASN A 343 5.68 -19.23 -18.69
N LYS A 344 5.98 -20.45 -19.17
CA LYS A 344 6.88 -21.40 -18.49
C LYS A 344 8.30 -20.85 -18.40
N SER A 345 8.80 -20.24 -19.48
CA SER A 345 10.01 -19.40 -19.45
C SER A 345 9.66 -17.99 -19.90
N LYS A 346 10.13 -17.00 -19.15
CA LYS A 346 9.93 -15.57 -19.43
C LYS A 346 11.17 -15.04 -20.15
N SER A 347 10.97 -14.14 -21.11
CA SER A 347 12.07 -13.36 -21.69
C SER A 347 12.22 -12.04 -20.94
N ILE A 348 13.46 -11.67 -20.63
CA ILE A 348 13.79 -10.39 -20.03
C ILE A 348 13.76 -9.32 -21.12
N VAL A 349 13.07 -8.21 -20.86
CA VAL A 349 13.03 -7.05 -21.74
C VAL A 349 14.17 -6.12 -21.33
N GLY A 350 15.19 -6.03 -22.18
CA GLY A 350 16.35 -5.17 -21.97
C GLY A 350 16.04 -3.71 -22.28
N LEU A 351 16.69 -2.78 -21.58
CA LEU A 351 16.48 -1.36 -21.82
C LEU A 351 17.04 -0.93 -23.18
N ALA A 352 18.12 -1.56 -23.65
CA ALA A 352 18.74 -1.24 -24.93
C ALA A 352 17.74 -1.36 -26.09
N THR A 353 16.95 -2.43 -26.10
CA THR A 353 15.99 -2.71 -27.19
C THR A 353 14.83 -1.72 -27.22
N LEU A 354 14.39 -1.27 -26.04
CA LEU A 354 13.34 -0.26 -25.91
C LEU A 354 13.80 1.11 -26.38
N LEU A 355 15.00 1.53 -25.97
CA LEU A 355 15.56 2.83 -26.36
C LEU A 355 16.03 2.84 -27.81
N SER A 356 16.38 1.69 -28.38
CA SER A 356 16.71 1.56 -29.81
C SER A 356 15.51 1.67 -30.74
N ASP A 357 14.28 1.56 -30.22
CA ASP A 357 13.06 1.67 -31.03
C ASP A 357 12.98 3.05 -31.69
N SER A 358 12.60 3.08 -32.97
CA SER A 358 12.49 4.31 -33.75
C SER A 358 11.50 5.30 -33.16
N LYS A 359 10.48 4.82 -32.45
CA LYS A 359 9.51 5.68 -31.75
C LYS A 359 10.13 6.45 -30.59
N PHE A 360 11.17 5.89 -29.95
CA PHE A 360 11.89 6.57 -28.88
C PHE A 360 12.95 7.51 -29.45
N GLN A 361 13.80 7.00 -30.35
CA GLN A 361 14.91 7.76 -30.93
C GLN A 361 14.46 9.01 -31.69
N ASN A 362 13.34 8.90 -32.42
CA ASN A 362 12.81 10.01 -33.21
C ASN A 362 11.75 10.83 -32.45
N SER A 363 11.56 10.59 -31.15
CA SER A 363 10.54 11.33 -30.38
C SER A 363 10.95 12.80 -30.23
N PRO A 364 10.11 13.76 -30.64
CA PRO A 364 10.37 15.18 -30.40
C PRO A 364 10.18 15.57 -28.93
N LYS A 365 9.58 14.69 -28.12
CA LYS A 365 9.17 14.94 -26.73
C LYS A 365 10.35 14.72 -25.79
N PRO A 366 10.85 15.76 -25.08
CA PRO A 366 12.08 15.66 -24.29
C PRO A 366 11.95 14.84 -23.00
N LEU A 367 10.73 14.60 -22.54
CA LEU A 367 10.43 13.77 -21.36
C LEU A 367 9.73 12.46 -21.76
N THR A 368 10.16 11.87 -22.87
CA THR A 368 9.73 10.52 -23.27
C THR A 368 10.37 9.48 -22.36
N ILE A 369 9.58 8.54 -21.85
CA ILE A 369 10.02 7.47 -20.96
C ILE A 369 9.67 6.12 -21.61
N ALA A 370 10.62 5.19 -21.62
CA ALA A 370 10.37 3.80 -21.98
C ALA A 370 9.78 3.06 -20.77
N LEU A 371 8.56 2.52 -20.92
CA LEU A 371 7.86 1.80 -19.86
C LEU A 371 8.12 0.28 -19.90
N GLY A 372 8.36 -0.26 -21.08
CA GLY A 372 8.54 -1.70 -21.29
C GLY A 372 7.90 -2.19 -22.58
N ARG A 373 7.60 -3.49 -22.63
CA ARG A 373 6.82 -4.11 -23.70
C ARG A 373 5.42 -4.45 -23.21
N GLY A 374 4.42 -4.24 -24.05
CA GLY A 374 3.06 -4.73 -23.80
C GLY A 374 2.95 -6.24 -23.98
N ILE A 375 1.76 -6.79 -23.73
CA ILE A 375 1.43 -8.21 -23.91
C ILE A 375 1.61 -8.72 -25.35
N SER A 376 1.56 -7.82 -26.35
CA SER A 376 1.84 -8.12 -27.75
C SER A 376 3.34 -8.04 -28.10
N GLY A 377 4.22 -7.75 -27.13
CA GLY A 377 5.65 -7.55 -27.34
C GLY A 377 6.05 -6.18 -27.90
N LYS A 378 5.09 -5.33 -28.26
CA LYS A 378 5.35 -3.96 -28.74
C LYS A 378 5.89 -3.07 -27.62
N ALA A 379 6.93 -2.28 -27.92
CA ALA A 379 7.48 -1.31 -26.98
C ALA A 379 6.47 -0.19 -26.69
N MET A 380 6.35 0.17 -25.41
CA MET A 380 5.43 1.17 -24.89
C MET A 380 6.20 2.34 -24.29
N PHE A 381 5.83 3.55 -24.72
CA PHE A 381 6.45 4.80 -24.30
C PHE A 381 5.41 5.70 -23.65
N GLY A 382 5.80 6.37 -22.58
CA GLY A 382 5.03 7.41 -21.91
C GLY A 382 5.63 8.79 -22.16
N ASN A 383 4.82 9.83 -22.06
CA ASN A 383 5.30 11.21 -22.05
C ASN A 383 5.06 11.80 -20.65
N LEU A 384 6.13 11.96 -19.88
CA LEU A 384 6.05 12.49 -18.52
C LEU A 384 5.53 13.93 -18.50
N ALA A 385 5.78 14.72 -19.56
CA ALA A 385 5.28 16.10 -19.62
C ALA A 385 3.75 16.20 -19.64
N LYS A 386 3.05 15.14 -20.04
CA LYS A 386 1.57 15.06 -20.04
C LYS A 386 1.02 14.33 -18.81
N MET A 387 1.87 13.65 -18.04
CA MET A 387 1.44 12.97 -16.83
C MET A 387 1.30 14.02 -15.71
N PRO A 388 0.27 13.91 -14.85
CA PRO A 388 0.06 14.88 -13.78
C PRO A 388 1.21 14.88 -12.76
N HIS A 389 1.90 13.73 -12.65
CA HIS A 389 3.05 13.48 -11.78
C HIS A 389 3.95 12.41 -12.40
#